data_AF-A0A926Y5F5-F1
#
_entry.id   AF-A0A926Y5F5-F1
#
_cell.length_a   1.000
_cell.length_b   1.000
_cell.length_c   1.000
_cell.angle_alpha   90.00
_cell.angle_beta   90.00
_cell.angle_gamma   90.00
#
_symmetry.space_group_name_H-M   'P 1'
#
loop_
_entity.id
_entity.type
_entity.pdbx_description
1 polymer ?
#
loop_
_entity_poly.entity_id
_entity_poly.type
_entity_poly.pdbx_seq_one_letter_code
_entity_poly.pdbx_strand_id
1 'polypeptide(L)'
;MRPTLKQLKQEAADLWGVLNGVDGTDPAPDQFRKDIRQYGKLDGKADLRCRATWERACVAMEAASMLKSLENTDLVLYLHRPDTPFGIAYRDQILEAVLSHKTGLLQIKNGLERLYRQPVKATDRQNAIELFSYLAQTHEVAVALLPLALIG
;
A
#
# COMPACT_ATOMS: atom_id res chain seq x y z
N MET A 1 -12.82 11.90 -4.64
CA MET A 1 -13.71 11.47 -5.76
C MET A 1 -13.41 10.02 -6.06
N ARG A 2 -14.40 9.13 -6.18
CA ARG A 2 -14.13 7.71 -6.52
C ARG A 2 -13.85 7.59 -8.03
N PRO A 3 -12.79 6.88 -8.47
CA PRO A 3 -12.45 6.75 -9.89
C PRO A 3 -13.59 6.07 -10.67
N THR A 4 -13.72 6.27 -11.98
CA THR A 4 -14.67 5.51 -12.82
C THR A 4 -14.12 4.12 -13.16
N LEU A 5 -14.95 3.21 -13.68
CA LEU A 5 -14.47 1.90 -14.15
C LEU A 5 -13.40 2.02 -15.24
N LYS A 6 -13.53 3.01 -16.12
CA LYS A 6 -12.52 3.30 -17.14
C LYS A 6 -11.20 3.71 -16.51
N GLN A 7 -11.23 4.60 -15.51
CA GLN A 7 -10.04 5.03 -14.77
C GLN A 7 -9.40 3.88 -14.00
N LEU A 8 -10.19 3.02 -13.34
CA LEU A 8 -9.66 1.83 -12.65
C LEU A 8 -8.95 0.85 -13.59
N LYS A 9 -9.45 0.67 -14.81
CA LYS A 9 -8.80 -0.17 -15.81
C LYS A 9 -7.46 0.41 -16.29
N GLN A 10 -7.40 1.73 -16.43
CA GLN A 10 -6.17 2.42 -16.78
C GLN A 10 -5.15 2.31 -15.65
N GLU A 11 -5.57 2.65 -14.42
CA GLU A 11 -4.74 2.53 -13.21
C GLU A 11 -4.18 1.11 -13.07
N ALA A 12 -5.03 0.10 -13.23
CA ALA A 12 -4.62 -1.29 -13.19
C ALA A 12 -3.56 -1.64 -14.23
N ALA A 13 -3.66 -1.09 -15.45
CA ALA A 13 -2.68 -1.31 -16.50
C ALA A 13 -1.34 -0.62 -16.18
N ASP A 14 -1.39 0.61 -15.64
CA ASP A 14 -0.21 1.38 -15.26
C ASP A 14 0.54 0.68 -14.10
N LEU A 15 -0.18 0.27 -13.05
CA LEU A 15 0.36 -0.48 -11.91
C LEU A 15 0.93 -1.83 -12.31
N TRP A 16 0.24 -2.53 -13.22
CA TRP A 16 0.74 -3.79 -13.76
C TRP A 16 2.04 -3.59 -14.55
N GLY A 17 2.14 -2.50 -15.32
CA GLY A 17 3.39 -2.11 -15.99
C GLY A 17 4.53 -1.86 -15.00
N VAL A 18 4.28 -1.11 -13.93
CA VAL A 18 5.28 -0.86 -12.88
C VAL A 18 5.74 -2.15 -12.23
N LEU A 19 4.82 -3.02 -11.81
CA LEU A 19 5.14 -4.30 -11.16
C LEU A 19 6.04 -5.19 -12.02
N ASN A 20 5.70 -5.34 -13.30
CA ASN A 20 6.49 -6.16 -14.21
C ASN A 20 7.83 -5.50 -14.56
N GLY A 21 7.86 -4.17 -14.66
CA GLY A 21 9.12 -3.43 -14.82
C GLY A 21 10.07 -3.63 -13.65
N VAL A 22 9.55 -3.67 -12.41
CA VAL A 22 10.33 -3.97 -11.19
C VAL A 22 10.83 -5.41 -11.19
N ASP A 23 10.02 -6.36 -11.66
CA ASP A 23 10.40 -7.78 -11.75
C ASP A 23 11.30 -8.10 -12.97
N GLY A 24 11.53 -7.13 -13.86
CA GLY A 24 12.26 -7.32 -15.11
C GLY A 24 11.57 -8.27 -16.10
N THR A 25 10.25 -8.46 -15.94
CA THR A 25 9.45 -9.35 -16.77
C THR A 25 8.79 -8.58 -17.90
N ASP A 26 8.78 -9.17 -19.10
CA ASP A 26 7.97 -8.69 -20.24
C ASP A 26 6.75 -9.62 -20.40
N PRO A 27 5.68 -9.39 -19.62
CA PRO A 27 4.54 -10.29 -19.59
C PRO A 27 3.72 -10.22 -20.88
N ALA A 28 3.29 -11.39 -21.37
CA ALA A 28 2.40 -11.46 -22.52
C ALA A 28 1.08 -10.69 -22.26
N PRO A 29 0.45 -10.08 -23.29
CA PRO A 29 -0.81 -9.33 -23.11
C PRO A 29 -1.95 -10.12 -22.45
N ASP A 30 -2.00 -11.44 -22.65
CA ASP A 30 -3.01 -12.31 -22.02
C ASP A 30 -2.80 -12.49 -20.50
N GLN A 31 -1.60 -12.20 -20.02
CA GLN A 31 -1.24 -12.30 -18.61
C GLN A 31 -1.91 -11.19 -17.79
N PHE A 32 -2.08 -9.99 -18.36
CA PHE A 32 -2.76 -8.88 -17.69
C PHE A 32 -4.13 -9.30 -17.13
N ARG A 33 -5.00 -9.88 -17.95
CA ARG A 33 -6.34 -10.30 -17.50
C ARG A 33 -6.31 -11.44 -16.49
N LYS A 34 -5.27 -12.29 -16.49
CA LYS A 34 -5.10 -13.34 -15.48
C LYS A 34 -4.71 -12.71 -14.15
N ASP A 35 -3.78 -11.78 -14.16
CA ASP A 35 -3.29 -11.10 -12.97
C ASP A 35 -4.38 -10.24 -12.34
N ILE A 36 -5.17 -9.50 -13.13
CA ILE A 36 -6.34 -8.78 -12.61
C ILE A 36 -7.33 -9.70 -11.90
N ARG A 37 -7.55 -10.91 -12.43
CA ARG A 37 -8.43 -11.89 -11.76
C ARG A 37 -7.80 -12.45 -10.49
N GLN A 38 -6.48 -12.62 -10.47
CA GLN A 38 -5.75 -13.10 -9.31
C GLN A 38 -5.76 -12.07 -8.19
N TYR A 39 -5.38 -10.83 -8.47
CA TYR A 39 -5.35 -9.73 -7.50
C TYR A 39 -6.75 -9.25 -7.10
N GLY A 40 -7.71 -9.27 -8.03
CA GLY A 40 -9.08 -8.80 -7.80
C GLY A 40 -10.04 -9.84 -7.20
N LYS A 41 -9.55 -11.03 -6.84
CA LYS A 41 -10.36 -12.16 -6.38
C LYS A 41 -10.96 -11.89 -5.00
N LEU A 42 -12.23 -12.25 -4.82
CA LEU A 42 -12.85 -12.39 -3.49
C LEU A 42 -13.60 -13.71 -3.46
N ASP A 43 -13.36 -14.51 -2.42
CA ASP A 43 -14.00 -15.82 -2.20
C ASP A 43 -13.94 -16.75 -3.42
N GLY A 44 -12.78 -16.74 -4.10
CA GLY A 44 -12.55 -17.59 -5.25
C GLY A 44 -13.16 -17.09 -6.58
N LYS A 45 -13.83 -15.93 -6.60
CA LYS A 45 -14.47 -15.38 -7.81
C LYS A 45 -13.88 -14.02 -8.19
N ALA A 46 -13.71 -13.78 -9.49
CA ALA A 46 -13.34 -12.49 -10.07
C ALA A 46 -14.11 -12.27 -11.37
N ASP A 47 -14.82 -11.15 -11.48
CA ASP A 47 -15.57 -10.77 -12.69
C ASP A 47 -15.00 -9.46 -13.23
N LEU A 48 -14.42 -9.50 -14.44
CA LEU A 48 -13.80 -8.35 -15.09
C LEU A 48 -14.82 -7.28 -15.53
N ARG A 49 -16.12 -7.55 -15.44
CA ARG A 49 -17.20 -6.57 -15.63
C ARG A 49 -17.48 -5.80 -14.34
N CYS A 50 -17.12 -6.36 -13.19
CA CYS A 50 -17.41 -5.79 -11.88
C CYS A 50 -16.33 -4.81 -11.46
N ARG A 51 -16.75 -3.60 -11.11
CA ARG A 51 -15.88 -2.54 -10.58
C ARG A 51 -15.04 -2.99 -9.37
N ALA A 52 -15.66 -3.70 -8.43
CA ALA A 52 -14.99 -4.14 -7.21
C ALA A 52 -13.77 -5.06 -7.48
N THR A 53 -13.81 -5.86 -8.56
CA THR A 53 -12.66 -6.68 -8.96
C THR A 53 -11.48 -5.80 -9.37
N TRP A 54 -11.73 -4.72 -10.11
CA TRP A 54 -10.68 -3.79 -10.51
C TRP A 54 -10.14 -2.97 -9.33
N GLU A 55 -11.02 -2.51 -8.43
CA GLU A 55 -10.59 -1.78 -7.22
C GLU A 55 -9.66 -2.63 -6.37
N ARG A 56 -10.05 -3.87 -6.07
CA ARG A 56 -9.21 -4.81 -5.30
C ARG A 56 -7.90 -5.11 -6.02
N ALA A 57 -7.95 -5.31 -7.34
CA ALA A 57 -6.75 -5.57 -8.12
C ALA A 57 -5.77 -4.39 -8.04
N CYS A 58 -6.25 -3.16 -8.23
CA CYS A 58 -5.41 -1.96 -8.12
C CYS A 58 -4.82 -1.84 -6.71
N VAL A 59 -5.63 -1.98 -5.66
CA VAL A 59 -5.15 -1.92 -4.27
C VAL A 59 -4.05 -2.96 -4.00
N ALA A 60 -4.25 -4.21 -4.41
CA ALA A 60 -3.28 -5.27 -4.18
C ALA A 60 -2.00 -5.10 -5.01
N MET A 61 -2.13 -4.63 -6.25
CA MET A 61 -0.97 -4.35 -7.11
C MET A 61 -0.18 -3.14 -6.60
N GLU A 62 -0.85 -2.08 -6.17
CA GLU A 62 -0.23 -0.90 -5.56
C GLU A 62 0.57 -1.29 -4.31
N ALA A 63 -0.05 -2.05 -3.39
CA ALA A 63 0.62 -2.56 -2.19
C ALA A 63 1.84 -3.41 -2.55
N ALA A 64 1.70 -4.34 -3.51
CA ALA A 64 2.81 -5.17 -3.96
C ALA A 64 3.94 -4.37 -4.61
N SER A 65 3.61 -3.34 -5.39
CA SER A 65 4.58 -2.47 -6.05
C SER A 65 5.39 -1.71 -5.02
N MET A 66 4.72 -1.02 -4.10
CA MET A 66 5.39 -0.25 -3.06
C MET A 66 6.32 -1.10 -2.21
N LEU A 67 5.89 -2.30 -1.81
CA LEU A 67 6.71 -3.22 -0.99
C LEU A 67 7.96 -3.72 -1.71
N LYS A 68 7.98 -3.69 -3.05
CA LYS A 68 9.13 -4.07 -3.87
C LYS A 68 10.01 -2.89 -4.23
N SER A 69 9.42 -1.73 -4.51
CA SER A 69 10.11 -0.61 -5.15
C SER A 69 10.46 0.54 -4.23
N LEU A 70 9.80 0.69 -3.08
CA LEU A 70 10.04 1.79 -2.16
C LEU A 70 10.99 1.40 -1.04
N GLU A 71 11.84 2.35 -0.66
CA GLU A 71 12.54 2.29 0.61
C GLU A 71 11.55 2.39 1.78
N ASN A 72 11.91 1.80 2.92
CA ASN A 72 11.02 1.72 4.09
C ASN A 72 10.49 3.09 4.54
N THR A 73 11.29 4.15 4.44
CA THR A 73 10.90 5.51 4.80
C THR A 73 9.89 6.10 3.81
N ASP A 74 10.07 5.83 2.53
CA ASP A 74 9.20 6.35 1.48
C ASP A 74 7.84 5.65 1.51
N LEU A 75 7.82 4.34 1.81
CA LEU A 75 6.59 3.61 2.09
C LEU A 75 5.77 4.27 3.22
N VAL A 76 6.43 4.61 4.33
CA VAL A 76 5.78 5.28 5.48
C VAL A 76 5.24 6.65 5.09
N LEU A 77 6.02 7.45 4.36
CA LEU A 77 5.59 8.78 3.92
C LEU A 77 4.42 8.69 2.95
N TYR A 78 4.43 7.74 2.01
CA TYR A 78 3.33 7.51 1.09
C TYR A 78 2.06 7.09 1.84
N LEU A 79 2.15 6.11 2.75
CA LEU A 79 0.99 5.66 3.54
C LEU A 79 0.45 6.75 4.47
N HIS A 80 1.28 7.72 4.86
CA HIS A 80 0.84 8.88 5.62
C HIS A 80 0.12 9.91 4.75
N ARG A 81 0.71 10.28 3.61
CA ARG A 81 0.20 11.29 2.68
C ARG A 81 0.40 10.83 1.24
N PRO A 82 -0.53 10.01 0.71
CA PRO A 82 -0.46 9.61 -0.69
C PRO A 82 -0.55 10.86 -1.58
N ASP A 83 0.23 10.90 -2.64
CA ASP A 83 0.29 12.01 -3.60
C ASP A 83 -0.45 11.70 -4.91
N THR A 84 -0.90 10.46 -5.10
CA THR A 84 -1.71 10.06 -6.26
C THR A 84 -3.21 10.14 -5.96
N PRO A 85 -4.06 10.50 -6.95
CA PRO A 85 -5.52 10.50 -6.76
C PRO A 85 -6.08 9.13 -6.33
N PHE A 86 -5.47 8.03 -6.80
CA PHE A 86 -5.85 6.68 -6.41
C PHE A 86 -5.42 6.37 -4.97
N GLY A 87 -4.17 6.66 -4.61
CA GLY A 87 -3.65 6.48 -3.26
C GLY A 87 -4.45 7.26 -2.22
N ILE A 88 -4.86 8.50 -2.52
CA ILE A 88 -5.72 9.31 -1.64
C ILE A 88 -7.09 8.64 -1.47
N ALA A 89 -7.68 8.12 -2.55
CA ALA A 89 -9.02 7.55 -2.52
C ALA A 89 -9.09 6.18 -1.83
N TYR A 90 -8.00 5.41 -1.86
CA TYR A 90 -7.94 4.02 -1.36
C TYR A 90 -6.87 3.79 -0.29
N ARG A 91 -6.39 4.86 0.36
CA ARG A 91 -5.31 4.83 1.35
C ARG A 91 -5.46 3.70 2.37
N ASP A 92 -6.65 3.60 2.98
CA ASP A 92 -6.90 2.64 4.05
C ASP A 92 -6.88 1.20 3.52
N GLN A 93 -7.46 0.95 2.35
CA GLN A 93 -7.44 -0.38 1.72
C GLN A 93 -6.03 -0.78 1.28
N ILE A 94 -5.24 0.18 0.80
CA ILE A 94 -3.84 -0.01 0.45
C ILE A 94 -3.01 -0.35 1.69
N LEU A 95 -3.21 0.36 2.79
CA LEU A 95 -2.56 0.07 4.06
C LEU A 95 -2.91 -1.33 4.56
N GLU A 96 -4.19 -1.71 4.56
CA GLU A 96 -4.64 -3.06 4.93
C GLU A 96 -3.97 -4.13 4.06
N ALA A 97 -3.91 -3.89 2.74
CA ALA A 97 -3.23 -4.79 1.81
C ALA A 97 -1.73 -4.90 2.13
N VAL A 98 -1.04 -3.78 2.39
CA VAL A 98 0.37 -3.78 2.83
C VAL A 98 0.55 -4.58 4.11
N LEU A 99 -0.30 -4.38 5.12
CA LEU A 99 -0.23 -5.09 6.40
C LEU A 99 -0.52 -6.59 6.29
N SER A 100 -1.30 -7.00 5.28
CA SER A 100 -1.57 -8.41 5.00
C SER A 100 -0.36 -9.15 4.41
N HIS A 101 0.63 -8.43 3.85
CA HIS A 101 1.87 -9.03 3.37
C HIS A 101 2.83 -9.35 4.52
N LYS A 102 3.48 -10.53 4.44
CA LYS A 102 4.42 -11.03 5.46
C LYS A 102 5.51 -10.03 5.84
N THR A 103 6.00 -9.23 4.89
CA THR A 103 7.07 -8.25 5.09
C THR A 103 6.57 -6.83 5.35
N GLY A 104 5.28 -6.55 5.14
CA GLY A 104 4.79 -5.18 5.14
C GLY A 104 4.86 -4.50 6.51
N LEU A 105 4.46 -5.21 7.57
CA LEU A 105 4.61 -4.70 8.93
C LEU A 105 6.08 -4.41 9.30
N LEU A 106 7.00 -5.26 8.87
CA LEU A 106 8.43 -5.09 9.13
C LEU A 106 8.99 -3.86 8.40
N GLN A 107 8.64 -3.66 7.13
CA GLN A 107 9.06 -2.48 6.37
C GLN A 107 8.51 -1.19 6.99
N ILE A 108 7.22 -1.15 7.36
CA ILE A 108 6.61 0.00 8.04
C ILE A 108 7.34 0.30 9.35
N LYS A 109 7.58 -0.72 10.19
CA LYS A 109 8.31 -0.57 11.45
C LYS A 109 9.70 0.03 11.22
N ASN A 110 10.47 -0.52 10.28
CA ASN A 110 11.81 -0.04 9.97
C ASN A 110 11.81 1.40 9.45
N GLY A 111 10.80 1.76 8.65
CA GLY A 111 10.61 3.12 8.14
C GLY A 111 10.31 4.12 9.26
N LEU A 112 9.37 3.77 10.15
CA LEU A 112 9.02 4.58 11.32
C LEU A 112 10.21 4.79 12.25
N GLU A 113 10.96 3.72 12.55
CA GLU A 113 12.16 3.82 13.39
C GLU A 113 13.22 4.75 12.77
N ARG A 114 13.44 4.65 11.45
CA ARG A 114 14.41 5.50 10.76
C ARG A 114 13.99 6.96 10.73
N LEU A 115 12.73 7.26 10.39
CA LEU A 115 12.20 8.63 10.39
C LEU A 115 12.21 9.26 11.78
N TYR A 116 12.05 8.45 12.83
CA TYR A 116 12.07 8.94 14.21
C TYR A 116 13.49 9.17 14.74
N ARG A 117 14.44 8.28 14.43
CA ARG A 117 15.81 8.30 14.98
C ARG A 117 16.79 9.12 14.15
N GLN A 118 16.63 9.15 12.83
CA GLN A 118 17.53 9.80 11.88
C GLN A 118 16.71 10.57 10.82
N PRO A 119 15.95 11.61 11.23
CA PRO A 119 15.17 12.40 10.29
C PRO A 119 16.10 13.09 9.29
N VAL A 120 15.76 13.02 8.00
CA VAL A 120 16.50 13.73 6.94
C VAL A 120 15.93 15.14 6.77
N LYS A 121 14.61 15.28 6.93
CA LYS A 121 13.88 16.55 6.93
C LYS A 121 13.27 16.83 8.30
N ALA A 122 13.07 18.12 8.60
CA ALA A 122 12.46 18.54 9.86
C ALA A 122 11.06 17.95 10.09
N THR A 123 10.31 17.66 9.03
CA THR A 123 8.95 17.10 9.09
C THR A 123 8.90 15.58 9.28
N ASP A 124 10.00 14.87 9.08
CA ASP A 124 10.01 13.40 9.02
C ASP A 124 9.54 12.77 10.33
N ARG A 125 10.01 13.32 11.46
CA ARG A 125 9.61 12.86 12.79
C ARG A 125 8.12 13.06 13.04
N GLN A 126 7.58 14.21 12.63
CA GLN A 126 6.17 14.52 12.77
C GLN A 126 5.31 13.60 11.90
N ASN A 127 5.70 13.37 10.65
CA ASN A 127 5.00 12.45 9.75
C ASN A 127 4.94 11.02 10.32
N ALA A 128 6.05 10.55 10.92
CA ALA A 128 6.10 9.24 11.57
C ALA A 128 5.16 9.15 12.78
N ILE A 129 5.12 10.19 13.62
CA ILE A 129 4.20 10.28 14.76
C ILE A 129 2.74 10.27 14.26
N GLU A 130 2.42 11.07 13.25
CA GLU A 130 1.06 11.17 12.71
C GLU A 130 0.58 9.84 12.09
N LEU A 131 1.43 9.14 11.33
CA LEU A 131 1.08 7.81 10.82
C LEU A 131 0.87 6.81 11.97
N PHE A 132 1.75 6.81 12.97
CA PHE A 132 1.65 5.91 14.10
C PHE A 132 0.36 6.15 14.91
N SER A 133 0.02 7.42 15.19
CA SER A 133 -1.23 7.78 15.84
C SER A 133 -2.46 7.38 15.02
N TYR A 134 -2.40 7.55 13.69
CA TYR A 134 -3.46 7.09 12.80
C TYR A 134 -3.66 5.57 12.90
N LEU A 135 -2.57 4.79 12.81
CA LEU A 135 -2.62 3.32 12.93
C LEU A 135 -3.25 2.87 14.24
N ALA A 136 -2.91 3.52 15.36
CA ALA A 136 -3.45 3.21 16.67
C ALA A 136 -4.97 3.48 16.80
N GLN A 137 -5.51 4.41 16.00
CA GLN A 137 -6.93 4.79 16.03
C GLN A 137 -7.78 3.94 15.09
N THR A 138 -7.27 3.63 13.90
CA THR A 138 -8.05 2.96 12.85
C THR A 138 -7.97 1.45 12.88
N HIS A 139 -6.92 0.91 13.50
CA HIS A 139 -6.76 -0.51 13.69
C HIS A 139 -6.64 -0.63 15.19
N GLU A 140 -7.69 -1.11 15.88
CA GLU A 140 -7.58 -1.41 17.31
C GLU A 140 -6.29 -2.21 17.50
N VAL A 141 -5.23 -1.57 17.98
CA VAL A 141 -4.00 -2.26 18.38
C VAL A 141 -4.32 -2.90 19.71
N ALA A 142 -5.21 -3.90 19.68
CA ALA A 142 -5.26 -4.92 20.67
C ALA A 142 -3.95 -5.70 20.52
N VAL A 143 -3.02 -5.40 21.44
CA VAL A 143 -1.78 -6.12 21.74
C VAL A 143 -0.56 -5.71 20.89
N ALA A 144 0.31 -4.87 21.48
CA ALA A 144 1.75 -5.16 21.67
C ALA A 144 2.60 -3.92 22.10
N LEU A 145 2.03 -2.85 22.66
CA LEU A 145 2.84 -1.71 23.10
C LEU A 145 2.57 -1.29 24.55
N LEU A 146 3.05 -2.11 25.46
CA LEU A 146 3.52 -1.70 26.79
C LEU A 146 5.04 -1.94 26.82
N PRO A 147 5.89 -1.03 27.35
CA PRO A 147 5.84 0.42 27.29
C PRO A 147 7.16 0.99 26.69
N LEU A 148 7.09 1.80 25.63
CA LEU A 148 8.16 2.77 25.32
C LEU A 148 8.02 4.05 26.16
N ALA A 149 7.09 4.07 27.13
CA ALA A 149 6.77 5.21 27.97
C ALA A 149 7.39 5.15 29.39
N LEU A 150 8.44 4.36 29.62
CA LEU A 150 9.10 4.24 30.94
C LEU A 150 10.62 4.41 30.94
N ILE A 151 11.19 5.10 29.94
CA ILE A 151 12.56 5.61 30.04
C ILE A 151 12.55 7.09 29.70
N GLY A 152 12.34 7.88 30.75
CA GLY A 152 12.35 9.35 30.78
C GLY A 152 12.20 9.79 32.23
#